data_AF-A0A2S9G6T6-F1
#
_entry.id   AF-A0A2S9G6T6-F1
#
_cell.length_a   1.000
_cell.length_b   1.000
_cell.length_c   1.000
_cell.angle_alpha   90.00
_cell.angle_beta   90.00
_cell.angle_gamma   90.00
#
_symmetry.space_group_name_H-M   'P 1'
#
loop_
_entity.id
_entity.type
_entity.pdbx_description
1 polymer ?
#
loop_
_entity_poly.entity_id
_entity_poly.type
_entity_poly.pdbx_seq_one_letter_code
_entity_poly.pdbx_strand_id
1 'polypeptide(L)'
;DGKANPTDLTFALAKGARSRGCRIVEKTRVLDVLVADGVAAGVRTDAGDIEAEIVVNCAGQWGKQIGAMAGVNVPLHSAEHFYV
;
A
#
# COMPACT_ATOMS: atom_id res chain seq x y z
N ASP A 1 -4.68 19.45 -15.62
CA ASP A 1 -5.41 20.60 -15.08
C ASP A 1 -6.89 20.24 -14.98
N GLY A 2 -7.64 20.83 -14.04
CA GLY A 2 -9.00 20.47 -13.65
C GLY A 2 -9.10 19.81 -12.26
N LYS A 3 -10.33 19.55 -11.80
CA LYS A 3 -10.62 18.81 -10.56
C LYS A 3 -11.11 17.40 -10.91
N ALA A 4 -10.76 16.42 -10.09
CA ALA A 4 -11.29 15.07 -10.17
C ALA A 4 -11.93 14.71 -8.84
N ASN A 5 -12.99 13.91 -8.87
CA ASN A 5 -13.46 13.22 -7.67
C ASN A 5 -12.46 12.08 -7.37
N PRO A 6 -11.69 12.14 -6.26
CA PRO A 6 -10.67 11.14 -5.97
C PRO A 6 -11.25 9.75 -5.75
N THR A 7 -12.48 9.65 -5.22
CA THR A 7 -13.17 8.39 -4.97
C THR A 7 -13.53 7.72 -6.29
N ASP A 8 -14.18 8.44 -7.21
CA ASP A 8 -14.60 7.90 -8.51
C ASP A 8 -13.38 7.49 -9.35
N LEU A 9 -12.32 8.31 -9.32
CA LEU A 9 -11.07 7.99 -9.99
C LEU A 9 -10.45 6.71 -9.45
N THR A 10 -10.41 6.55 -8.12
CA THR A 10 -9.88 5.34 -7.48
C THR A 10 -10.67 4.10 -7.89
N PHE A 11 -12.01 4.16 -7.88
CA PHE A 11 -12.85 3.04 -8.29
C PHE A 11 -12.73 2.72 -9.78
N ALA A 12 -12.60 3.73 -10.64
CA ALA A 12 -12.36 3.54 -12.07
C ALA A 12 -11.05 2.79 -12.33
N LEU A 13 -9.97 3.19 -11.65
CA LEU A 13 -8.67 2.51 -11.72
C LEU A 13 -8.73 1.09 -11.16
N ALA A 14 -9.37 0.89 -10.00
CA ALA A 14 -9.55 -0.42 -9.38
C ALA A 14 -10.33 -1.39 -10.30
N LYS A 15 -11.39 -0.90 -10.96
CA LYS A 15 -12.13 -1.67 -11.95
C LYS A 15 -11.26 -2.06 -13.14
N GLY A 16 -10.48 -1.12 -13.68
CA GLY A 16 -9.56 -1.38 -14.79
C GLY A 16 -8.42 -2.34 -14.43
N ALA A 17 -7.93 -2.30 -13.19
CA ALA A 17 -6.92 -3.23 -12.70
C ALA A 17 -7.50 -4.65 -12.59
N ARG A 18 -8.69 -4.79 -11.97
CA ARG A 18 -9.39 -6.08 -11.85
C ARG A 18 -9.69 -6.69 -13.21
N SER A 19 -10.14 -5.89 -14.19
CA SER A 19 -10.41 -6.40 -15.55
C SER A 19 -9.16 -6.87 -16.29
N ARG A 20 -7.97 -6.47 -15.83
CA ARG A 20 -6.66 -6.92 -16.33
C ARG A 20 -6.01 -7.99 -15.43
N GLY A 21 -6.76 -8.59 -14.51
CA GLY A 21 -6.32 -9.71 -13.68
C GLY A 21 -5.71 -9.34 -12.32
N CYS A 22 -5.71 -8.07 -11.92
CA CYS A 22 -5.25 -7.68 -10.59
C CYS A 22 -6.22 -8.16 -9.50
N ARG A 23 -5.69 -8.71 -8.41
CA ARG A 23 -6.45 -9.04 -7.20
C ARG A 23 -6.36 -7.87 -6.21
N ILE A 24 -7.50 -7.29 -5.85
CA ILE A 24 -7.61 -6.28 -4.79
C ILE A 24 -8.23 -6.96 -3.58
N VAL A 25 -7.47 -7.05 -2.49
CA VAL A 25 -7.90 -7.64 -1.22
C VAL A 25 -8.03 -6.52 -0.19
N GLU A 26 -9.27 -6.24 0.21
CA GLU A 26 -9.59 -5.22 1.21
C GLU A 26 -9.83 -5.87 2.57
N LYS A 27 -9.76 -5.08 3.64
CA LYS A 27 -9.87 -5.57 5.03
C LYS A 27 -8.81 -6.63 5.37
N THR A 28 -7.64 -6.51 4.76
CA THR A 28 -6.47 -7.35 5.02
C THR A 28 -5.31 -6.45 5.40
N ARG A 29 -4.94 -6.47 6.68
CA ARG A 29 -3.91 -5.59 7.22
C ARG A 29 -2.55 -6.24 7.05
N VAL A 30 -1.60 -5.51 6.47
CA VAL A 30 -0.18 -5.87 6.52
C VAL A 30 0.33 -5.67 7.96
N LEU A 31 0.91 -6.72 8.52
CA LEU A 31 1.47 -6.76 9.86
C LEU A 31 3.00 -6.69 9.84
N ASP A 32 3.64 -7.18 8.76
CA ASP A 32 5.09 -7.14 8.58
C ASP A 32 5.48 -7.27 7.10
N VAL A 33 6.70 -6.86 6.74
CA VAL A 33 7.32 -7.12 5.43
C VAL A 33 8.27 -8.31 5.58
N LEU A 34 8.06 -9.35 4.78
CA LEU A 34 8.92 -10.52 4.80
C LEU A 34 10.19 -10.20 4.00
N VAL A 35 11.35 -10.42 4.60
CA VAL A 35 12.67 -10.15 3.99
C VAL A 35 13.53 -11.40 4.06
N ALA A 36 14.07 -11.82 2.92
CA ALA A 36 15.02 -12.92 2.79
C ALA A 36 16.29 -12.39 2.11
N ASP A 37 17.46 -12.63 2.71
CA ASP A 37 18.77 -12.20 2.18
C ASP A 37 18.84 -10.69 1.82
N GLY A 38 18.13 -9.86 2.60
CA GLY A 38 18.07 -8.41 2.38
C GLY A 38 17.11 -7.96 1.26
N VAL A 39 16.35 -8.88 0.67
CA VAL A 39 15.37 -8.62 -0.40
C VAL A 39 13.96 -8.91 0.10
N ALA A 40 12.98 -8.11 -0.32
CA ALA A 40 11.59 -8.38 -0.01
C ALA A 40 11.14 -9.72 -0.63
N ALA A 41 10.48 -10.55 0.18
CA ALA A 41 9.95 -11.86 -0.21
C ALA A 41 8.43 -11.96 -0.09
N GLY A 42 7.78 -10.91 0.43
CA GLY A 42 6.32 -10.87 0.60
C GLY A 42 5.89 -9.98 1.76
N VAL A 43 4.66 -10.19 2.21
CA VAL A 43 4.08 -9.51 3.36
C VAL A 43 3.34 -10.49 4.26
N ARG A 44 3.47 -10.30 5.57
CA ARG A 44 2.60 -10.95 6.55
C ARG A 44 1.33 -10.17 6.71
N THR A 45 0.18 -10.83 6.68
CA THR A 45 -1.12 -10.19 6.91
C THR A 45 -1.90 -10.87 8.04
N ASP A 46 -2.97 -10.21 8.49
CA ASP A 46 -3.95 -10.80 9.41
C ASP A 46 -4.80 -11.93 8.80
N ALA A 47 -4.68 -12.17 7.49
CA ALA A 47 -5.33 -13.24 6.76
C ALA A 47 -4.34 -14.30 6.21
N GLY A 48 -3.08 -14.27 6.66
CA GLY A 48 -2.01 -15.15 6.21
C GLY A 48 -0.91 -14.41 5.45
N ASP A 49 0.17 -15.12 5.15
CA ASP A 49 1.30 -14.56 4.43
C ASP A 49 1.02 -14.53 2.91
N ILE A 50 1.47 -13.47 2.22
CA ILE A 50 1.39 -13.33 0.77
C ILE A 50 2.82 -13.17 0.25
N GLU A 51 3.28 -14.17 -0.51
CA GLU A 51 4.60 -14.16 -1.16
C GLU A 51 4.61 -13.19 -2.35
N ALA A 52 5.71 -12.44 -2.50
CA ALA A 52 5.91 -11.54 -3.62
C ALA A 52 7.41 -11.25 -3.83
N GLU A 53 7.86 -11.28 -5.08
CA GLU A 53 9.23 -10.88 -5.45
C GLU A 53 9.47 -9.37 -5.29
N ILE A 54 8.39 -8.57 -5.36
CA ILE A 54 8.43 -7.12 -5.26
C ILE A 54 7.28 -6.67 -4.36
N VAL A 55 7.61 -5.84 -3.37
CA VAL A 55 6.64 -5.16 -2.50
C VAL A 55 6.76 -3.66 -2.73
N VAL A 56 5.65 -3.00 -3.06
CA VAL A 56 5.59 -1.55 -3.25
C VAL A 56 4.79 -0.93 -2.11
N ASN A 57 5.42 -0.04 -1.35
CA ASN A 57 4.75 0.68 -0.26
C ASN A 57 3.96 1.88 -0.79
N CYS A 58 2.64 1.75 -0.83
CA CYS A 58 1.70 2.82 -1.19
C CYS A 58 0.77 3.20 -0.01
N ALA A 59 1.22 3.05 1.24
CA ALA A 59 0.38 3.15 2.43
C ALA A 59 0.07 4.59 2.90
N GLY A 60 0.27 5.60 2.05
CA GLY A 60 -0.02 7.01 2.39
C GLY A 60 0.64 7.45 3.70
N GLN A 61 -0.15 7.98 4.63
CA GLN A 61 0.34 8.43 5.95
C GLN A 61 0.98 7.32 6.81
N TRP A 62 0.66 6.05 6.53
CA TRP A 62 1.27 4.90 7.21
C TRP A 62 2.57 4.42 6.54
N GLY A 63 3.03 5.10 5.49
CA GLY A 63 4.22 4.72 4.73
C GLY A 63 5.47 4.59 5.61
N LYS A 64 5.60 5.42 6.66
CA LYS A 64 6.69 5.34 7.64
C LYS A 64 6.64 4.06 8.46
N GLN A 65 5.47 3.66 8.94
CA GLN A 65 5.26 2.45 9.73
C GLN A 65 5.55 1.20 8.89
N ILE A 66 5.11 1.17 7.63
CA ILE A 66 5.41 0.07 6.72
C ILE A 66 6.90 0.03 6.35
N GLY A 67 7.54 1.18 6.12
CA GLY A 67 8.97 1.23 5.85
C GLY A 67 9.81 0.66 6.99
N ALA A 68 9.45 0.97 8.24
CA ALA A 68 10.14 0.48 9.42
C ALA A 68 10.11 -1.05 9.55
N MET A 69 9.05 -1.73 9.07
CA MET A 69 8.96 -3.19 9.02
C MET A 69 10.06 -3.80 8.14
N ALA A 70 10.46 -3.10 7.07
CA ALA A 70 11.56 -3.50 6.19
C ALA A 70 12.93 -2.90 6.60
N GLY A 71 13.03 -2.28 7.79
CA GLY A 71 14.25 -1.58 8.21
C GLY A 71 14.56 -0.29 7.44
N VAL A 72 13.59 0.25 6.70
CA VAL A 72 13.74 1.45 5.86
C VAL A 72 13.13 2.66 6.56
N ASN A 73 13.92 3.73 6.73
CA ASN A 73 13.38 5.00 7.18
C ASN A 73 12.69 5.74 6.02
N VAL A 74 11.37 5.91 6.09
CA VAL A 74 10.62 6.79 5.19
C VAL A 74 10.43 8.14 5.90
N PRO A 75 11.04 9.24 5.43
CA PRO A 75 11.03 10.54 6.10
C PRO A 75 9.72 11.30 5.87
N LEU A 76 8.63 10.75 6.42
CA LEU A 76 7.26 11.23 6.31
C LEU A 76 6.74 11.69 7.67
N HIS A 77 5.90 12.73 7.67
CA HIS A 77 5.09 13.16 8.79
C HIS A 77 3.69 13.56 8.30
N SER A 78 2.64 13.21 9.06
CA SER A 78 1.28 13.62 8.73
C SER A 78 1.08 15.10 9.02
N ALA A 79 0.33 15.78 8.15
CA ALA A 79 -0.07 17.16 8.34
C ALA A 79 -1.58 17.29 8.13
N GLU A 80 -2.19 18.21 8.87
CA GLU A 80 -3.59 18.56 8.72
C GLU A 80 -3.76 19.59 7.61
N HIS A 81 -4.81 19.44 6.81
CA HIS A 81 -5.19 20.43 5.80
C HIS A 81 -6.71 20.52 5.77
N PHE A 82 -7.23 21.74 5.82
CA PHE A 82 -8.65 22.02 5.94
C PHE A 82 -9.19 22.65 4.66
N TYR A 83 -10.43 22.29 4.33
CA TYR A 83 -11.23 22.91 3.28
C TYR A 83 -12.48 23.52 3.93
N VAL A 84 -12.99 24.61 3.34
CA VAL A 84 -14.25 25.26 3.72
C VAL A 84 -15.32 24.89 2.70
#